data_AF-A0AA86R4D2-F1
#
_entry.id   AF-A0AA86R4D2-F1
#
_cell.length_a   1.000
_cell.length_b   1.000
_cell.length_c   1.000
_cell.angle_alpha   90.00
_cell.angle_beta   90.00
_cell.angle_gamma   90.00
#
_symmetry.space_group_name_H-M   'P 1'
#
loop_
_entity.id
_entity.type
_entity.pdbx_description
1 polymer ?
#
loop_
_entity_poly.entity_id
_entity_poly.type
_entity_poly.pdbx_seq_one_letter_code
_entity_poly.pdbx_strand_id
1 'polypeptide(L)'
;MKTEYHKWSQQEMQLLMKVANQTNCNWEEIHQVHFAQLTLNQVKNKYYMILKYNHITPAGPKIKASVTQSGSAEMELATLLQDFMYKL
;
A
#
# COMPACT_ATOMS: atom_id res chain seq x y z
N MET A 1 -31.01 -6.17 -6.23
CA MET A 1 -29.84 -6.64 -7.02
C MET A 1 -28.72 -6.92 -6.04
N LYS A 2 -28.14 -8.13 -6.03
CA LYS A 2 -26.95 -8.41 -5.20
C LYS A 2 -25.76 -7.76 -5.92
N THR A 3 -25.25 -6.65 -5.40
CA THR A 3 -23.95 -6.13 -5.83
C THR A 3 -22.90 -7.16 -5.43
N GLU A 4 -22.29 -7.82 -6.41
CA GLU A 4 -21.24 -8.79 -6.13
C GLU A 4 -20.10 -8.09 -5.38
N TYR A 5 -19.62 -8.74 -4.31
CA TYR A 5 -18.52 -8.21 -3.52
C TYR A 5 -17.24 -8.29 -4.34
N HIS A 6 -16.59 -7.14 -4.55
CA HIS A 6 -15.30 -7.09 -5.23
C HIS A 6 -14.19 -7.67 -4.33
N LYS A 7 -13.51 -8.71 -4.85
CA LYS A 7 -12.39 -9.36 -4.18
C LYS A 7 -11.10 -8.60 -4.47
N TRP A 8 -10.62 -7.85 -3.48
CA TRP A 8 -9.39 -7.08 -3.56
C TRP A 8 -8.13 -7.97 -3.52
N SER A 9 -7.31 -7.87 -4.54
CA SER A 9 -5.96 -8.44 -4.58
C SER A 9 -4.95 -7.62 -3.75
N GLN A 10 -3.82 -8.23 -3.41
CA GLN A 10 -2.73 -7.53 -2.71
C GLN A 10 -2.17 -6.36 -3.54
N GLN A 11 -2.06 -6.55 -4.85
CA GLN A 11 -1.57 -5.52 -5.77
C GLN A 11 -2.52 -4.32 -5.82
N GLU A 12 -3.83 -4.54 -5.90
CA GLU A 12 -4.83 -3.46 -5.86
C GLU A 12 -4.80 -2.71 -4.52
N MET A 13 -4.61 -3.42 -3.40
CA MET A 13 -4.49 -2.79 -2.08
C MET A 13 -3.23 -1.92 -1.97
N GLN A 14 -2.08 -2.41 -2.46
CA GLN A 14 -0.84 -1.63 -2.50
C GLN A 14 -0.95 -0.43 -3.43
N LEU A 15 -1.57 -0.61 -4.60
CA LEU A 15 -1.84 0.46 -5.54
C LEU A 15 -2.73 1.54 -4.90
N LEU A 16 -3.84 1.14 -4.27
CA LEU A 16 -4.76 2.06 -3.58
C LEU A 16 -4.05 2.90 -2.53
N MET A 17 -3.22 2.27 -1.68
CA MET A 17 -2.44 2.97 -0.66
C MET A 17 -1.45 3.97 -1.27
N LYS A 18 -0.75 3.56 -2.34
CA LYS A 18 0.23 4.40 -3.03
C LYS A 18 -0.44 5.63 -3.66
N VAL A 19 -1.50 5.43 -4.44
CA VAL A 19 -2.17 6.53 -5.16
C VAL A 19 -2.94 7.45 -4.21
N ALA A 20 -3.51 6.92 -3.13
CA ALA A 20 -4.13 7.73 -2.09
C ALA A 20 -3.12 8.68 -1.40
N ASN A 21 -1.90 8.20 -1.17
CA ASN A 21 -0.83 9.05 -0.62
C ASN A 21 -0.34 10.10 -1.64
N GLN A 22 -0.23 9.73 -2.92
CA GLN A 22 0.25 10.64 -3.98
C GLN A 22 -0.74 11.76 -4.32
N THR A 23 -2.03 11.48 -4.25
CA THR A 23 -3.10 12.42 -4.65
C THR A 23 -3.75 13.14 -3.47
N ASN A 24 -3.15 13.05 -2.26
CA ASN A 24 -3.76 13.57 -1.02
C ASN A 24 -5.20 13.09 -0.82
N CYS A 25 -5.46 11.82 -1.13
CA CYS A 25 -6.78 11.20 -1.03
C CYS A 25 -7.86 11.85 -1.94
N ASN A 26 -7.48 12.31 -3.13
CA ASN A 26 -8.45 12.72 -4.16
C ASN A 26 -9.22 11.49 -4.68
N TRP A 27 -10.34 11.16 -4.04
CA TRP A 27 -11.06 9.91 -4.28
C TRP A 27 -11.68 9.84 -5.67
N GLU A 28 -12.16 10.97 -6.18
CA GLU A 28 -12.75 11.10 -7.50
C GLU A 28 -11.73 10.74 -8.58
N GLU A 29 -10.51 11.26 -8.46
CA GLU A 29 -9.40 10.95 -9.37
C GLU A 29 -8.96 9.49 -9.26
N ILE A 30 -8.72 9.00 -8.03
CA ILE A 30 -8.32 7.61 -7.80
C ILE A 30 -9.36 6.63 -8.36
N HIS A 31 -10.63 6.93 -8.16
CA HIS A 31 -11.74 6.13 -8.68
C HIS A 31 -11.77 6.13 -10.20
N GLN A 32 -11.71 7.30 -10.84
CA GLN A 32 -11.77 7.40 -12.29
C GLN A 32 -10.57 6.77 -13.00
N VAL A 33 -9.36 6.91 -12.44
CA VAL A 33 -8.13 6.47 -13.10
C VAL A 33 -7.83 4.99 -12.85
N HIS A 34 -8.09 4.48 -11.64
CA HIS A 34 -7.62 3.15 -11.24
C HIS A 34 -8.72 2.15 -10.90
N PHE A 35 -9.92 2.61 -10.52
CA PHE A 35 -10.97 1.75 -9.96
C PHE A 35 -12.37 2.08 -10.50
N ALA A 36 -12.47 2.45 -11.79
CA ALA A 36 -13.70 2.95 -12.40
C ALA A 36 -14.85 1.91 -12.37
N GLN A 37 -14.50 0.63 -12.33
CA GLN A 37 -15.41 -0.51 -12.20
C GLN A 37 -16.04 -0.64 -10.80
N LEU A 38 -15.48 0.03 -9.79
CA LEU A 38 -16.01 0.04 -8.42
C LEU A 38 -16.86 1.27 -8.19
N THR A 39 -17.58 1.31 -7.08
CA THR A 39 -18.17 2.56 -6.60
C THR A 39 -17.13 3.33 -5.77
N LEU A 40 -17.22 4.66 -5.77
CA LEU A 40 -16.37 5.53 -4.95
C LEU A 40 -16.36 5.09 -3.45
N ASN A 41 -17.52 4.67 -2.94
CA ASN A 41 -17.65 4.19 -1.57
C ASN A 41 -16.91 2.88 -1.32
N GLN A 42 -16.88 1.96 -2.29
CA GLN A 42 -16.10 0.72 -2.14
C GLN A 42 -14.60 1.01 -2.04
N VAL A 43 -14.10 1.97 -2.82
CA VAL A 43 -12.69 2.40 -2.79
C VAL A 43 -12.36 3.04 -1.44
N LYS A 44 -13.17 4.02 -0.99
CA LYS A 44 -13.01 4.66 0.32
C LYS A 44 -13.05 3.66 1.48
N ASN A 45 -14.08 2.82 1.50
CA ASN A 45 -14.25 1.82 2.56
C ASN A 45 -13.06 0.86 2.61
N LYS A 46 -12.56 0.43 1.45
CA LYS A 46 -11.37 -0.42 1.42
C LYS A 46 -10.15 0.28 2.00
N TYR A 47 -9.89 1.52 1.61
CA TYR A 47 -8.75 2.29 2.14
C TYR A 47 -8.81 2.39 3.67
N TYR A 48 -9.95 2.80 4.22
CA TYR A 48 -10.10 2.90 5.68
C TYR A 48 -10.02 1.54 6.38
N MET A 49 -10.49 0.46 5.75
CA MET A 49 -10.27 -0.89 6.27
C MET A 49 -8.78 -1.23 6.29
N ILE A 50 -8.03 -0.96 5.21
CA ILE A 50 -6.59 -1.21 5.16
C ILE A 50 -5.89 -0.45 6.29
N LEU A 51 -6.19 0.83 6.50
CA LEU A 51 -5.63 1.60 7.61
C LEU A 51 -5.98 0.97 8.97
N LYS A 52 -7.27 0.69 9.20
CA LYS A 52 -7.76 0.13 10.46
C LYS A 52 -7.08 -1.20 10.82
N TYR A 53 -6.86 -2.07 9.85
CA TYR A 53 -6.33 -3.42 10.09
C TYR A 53 -4.80 -3.53 9.91
N ASN A 54 -4.15 -2.63 9.16
CA ASN A 54 -2.69 -2.60 9.06
C ASN A 54 -2.01 -2.13 10.36
N HIS A 55 -2.68 -1.34 11.20
CA HIS A 55 -2.17 -1.00 12.54
C HIS A 55 -2.30 -2.14 13.56
N ILE A 56 -3.03 -3.22 13.24
CA ILE A 56 -3.33 -4.33 14.16
C ILE A 56 -2.44 -5.56 13.91
N THR A 57 -1.53 -5.52 12.93
CA THR A 57 -0.55 -6.61 12.72
C THR A 57 0.85 -6.24 13.20
N PRO A 58 1.26 -6.62 14.43
CA PRO A 58 2.68 -6.73 14.81
C PRO A 58 3.28 -8.02 14.20
N ALA A 59 3.22 -8.13 12.88
CA ALA A 59 3.92 -9.14 12.12
C ALA A 59 4.31 -8.45 10.80
N GLY A 60 5.47 -7.81 10.69
CA GLY A 60 6.75 -8.51 10.82
C GLY A 60 6.78 -9.60 9.76
N PRO A 61 7.59 -9.48 8.70
CA PRO A 61 7.58 -10.46 7.62
C PRO A 61 7.90 -11.82 8.24
N LYS A 62 6.96 -12.78 8.17
CA LYS A 62 7.27 -14.19 8.43
C LYS A 62 8.09 -14.68 7.24
N ILE A 63 9.35 -14.27 7.18
CA ILE A 63 10.38 -14.93 6.43
C ILE A 63 10.48 -16.32 7.07
N LYS A 64 9.82 -17.31 6.47
CA LYS A 64 10.26 -18.69 6.65
C LYS A 64 11.60 -18.76 5.95
N ALA A 65 12.66 -18.62 6.72
CA ALA A 65 14.01 -18.91 6.27
C ALA A 65 14.01 -20.37 5.79
N SER A 66 14.00 -20.54 4.48
CA SER A 66 14.28 -21.79 3.80
C SER A 66 15.20 -21.43 2.66
N VAL A 67 16.47 -21.28 3.04
CA VAL A 67 17.68 -21.49 2.24
C VAL A 67 17.44 -21.67 0.75
N THR A 68 17.77 -20.66 -0.05
CA THR A 68 18.62 -20.87 -1.24
C THR A 68 19.49 -19.64 -1.43
N GLN A 69 20.77 -19.92 -1.37
CA GLN A 69 21.95 -19.10 -1.49
C GLN A 69 22.04 -18.46 -2.89
N SER A 70 22.04 -17.13 -3.01
CA SER A 70 22.73 -16.38 -4.09
C SER A 70 22.46 -14.86 -4.04
N GLY A 71 23.51 -14.08 -3.83
CA GLY A 71 23.75 -12.86 -4.61
C GLY A 71 23.11 -11.53 -4.17
N SER A 72 23.93 -10.74 -3.47
CA SER A 72 24.27 -9.34 -3.83
C SER A 72 23.19 -8.23 -3.82
N ALA A 73 23.55 -7.17 -3.10
CA ALA A 73 23.09 -5.78 -3.17
C ALA A 73 21.72 -5.46 -2.56
N GLU A 74 21.75 -4.82 -1.38
CA GLU A 74 20.97 -3.61 -1.05
C GLU A 74 21.34 -3.16 0.38
N MET A 75 22.56 -2.64 0.52
CA MET A 75 23.05 -1.99 1.75
C MET A 75 23.35 -0.51 1.44
N GLU A 76 22.43 0.24 0.84
CA GLU A 76 22.67 1.66 0.50
C GLU A 76 21.41 2.58 0.53
N LEU A 77 20.45 2.35 1.42
CA LEU A 77 19.34 3.32 1.62
C LEU A 77 19.25 3.93 3.02
N ALA A 78 20.04 3.45 3.98
CA ALA A 78 20.00 3.97 5.35
C ALA A 78 20.83 5.25 5.55
N THR A 79 21.79 5.55 4.67
CA THR A 79 22.73 6.68 4.86
C THR A 79 22.20 7.99 4.25
N LEU A 80 21.24 7.94 3.32
CA LEU A 80 20.78 9.12 2.57
C LEU A 80 19.71 9.96 3.30
N LEU A 81 19.11 9.43 4.38
CA LEU A 81 18.12 10.16 5.17
C LEU A 81 18.73 10.92 6.35
N GLN A 82 19.99 10.66 6.70
CA GLN A 82 20.65 11.31 7.83
C GLN A 82 21.28 12.67 7.45
N ASP A 83 21.60 12.90 6.17
CA ASP A 83 22.14 14.17 5.68
C ASP A 83 21.10 15.26 5.40
N PHE A 84 19.80 14.90 5.31
CA PHE A 84 18.75 15.89 5.01
C PHE A 84 18.15 16.56 6.25
N MET A 85 18.41 16.04 7.46
CA MET A 85 17.82 16.55 8.70
C MET A 85 18.74 17.46 9.54
N TYR A 86 19.98 17.73 9.12
CA TYR A 86 20.95 18.54 9.88
C TYR A 86 21.43 19.81 9.13
N LYS A 87 20.71 20.29 8.11
CA LYS A 87 21.01 21.56 7.41
C LYS A 87 19.84 22.54 7.34
N LEU A 88 19.13 22.71 8.46
CA LEU A 88 18.29 23.89 8.71
C LEU A 88 18.64 24.47 10.08
#